data_AF-A0A925H042-F1
#
_entry.id   AF-A0A925H042-F1
#
_cell.length_a   1.000
_cell.length_b   1.000
_cell.length_c   1.000
_cell.angle_alpha   90.00
_cell.angle_beta   90.00
_cell.angle_gamma   90.00
#
_symmetry.space_group_name_H-M   'P 1'
#
loop_
_entity.id
_entity.type
_entity.pdbx_description
1 polymer ?
#
loop_
_entity_poly.entity_id
_entity_poly.type
_entity_poly.pdbx_seq_one_letter_code
_entity_poly.pdbx_strand_id
1 'polypeptide(L)'
;SRLRAVPGATAVVALIILALLFELRAAPLRFMRGAVYPDQITLRLKATPMRGGLVELPTGGGTLPHLYMLRAADHGRPLINAISTFVPQHAWEIDKMSHETPIPPSLLDALEKVPTSYLVIHNQHIDPTRLPVFESFLVSGVASGRLRFINRFDGRDDLYAVVKTEPEARGEAALPFGLPTREWAAMVEDDPINLLGMHARRSQQLYRVLFVAGGAPPRYAEFVRDAREVGRGIFPGSDEQLFQENLRRFAESLTQTPEFKRRYNDGLDGAQYVERLLASAGVERDAAARAALADDLTSKRKTRADILLEVADDARFVEREQGRSFIVLHYFAFLYRNPGDPPDRDLVGFDFWVRNLETWRDPDKITSTFRDSIEYNEKRKDRR
;
A
#
# COMPACT_ATOMS: atom_id res chain seq x y z
N SER A 1 14.73 -14.44 70.17
CA SER A 1 13.87 -13.25 70.27
C SER A 1 12.47 -13.63 69.80
N ARG A 2 11.46 -13.60 70.69
CA ARG A 2 10.07 -13.96 70.34
C ARG A 2 9.39 -12.76 69.70
N LEU A 3 9.00 -12.87 68.43
CA LEU A 3 8.14 -11.89 67.76
C LEU A 3 6.82 -11.77 68.53
N ARG A 4 6.58 -10.62 69.16
CA ARG A 4 5.28 -10.29 69.76
C ARG A 4 4.30 -10.03 68.62
N ALA A 5 3.25 -10.84 68.52
CA ALA A 5 2.14 -10.57 67.63
C ALA A 5 1.50 -9.24 68.04
N VAL A 6 1.49 -8.25 67.14
CA VAL A 6 0.81 -6.97 67.35
C VAL A 6 -0.69 -7.23 67.20
N PRO A 7 -1.50 -7.06 68.27
CA PRO A 7 -2.95 -7.24 68.17
C PRO A 7 -3.50 -6.24 67.14
N GLY A 8 -4.27 -6.75 66.17
CA GLY A 8 -4.83 -5.95 65.08
C GLY A 8 -4.10 -6.05 63.74
N ALA A 9 -2.88 -6.59 63.69
CA ALA A 9 -2.14 -6.77 62.42
C ALA A 9 -2.91 -7.65 61.42
N THR A 10 -3.57 -8.70 61.89
CA THR A 10 -4.39 -9.59 61.05
C THR A 10 -5.59 -8.87 60.44
N ALA A 11 -6.23 -7.97 61.19
CA ALA A 11 -7.37 -7.19 60.70
C ALA A 11 -6.94 -6.16 59.65
N VAL A 12 -5.79 -5.51 59.86
CA VAL A 12 -5.22 -4.57 58.89
C VAL A 12 -4.82 -5.28 57.59
N VAL A 13 -4.15 -6.44 57.67
CA VAL A 13 -3.80 -7.23 56.49
C VAL A 13 -5.05 -7.70 55.74
N ALA A 14 -6.09 -8.15 56.45
CA ALA A 14 -7.35 -8.54 55.81
C ALA A 14 -8.03 -7.38 55.09
N LEU A 15 -8.02 -6.17 55.67
CA LEU A 15 -8.52 -4.96 55.03
C LEU A 15 -7.73 -4.57 53.78
N ILE A 16 -6.39 -4.68 53.83
CA ILE A 16 -5.53 -4.44 52.65
C ILE A 16 -5.85 -5.45 51.55
N ILE A 17 -5.98 -6.73 51.86
CA ILE A 17 -6.33 -7.77 50.88
C ILE A 17 -7.70 -7.48 50.27
N LEU A 18 -8.70 -7.12 51.08
CA LEU A 18 -10.03 -6.75 50.59
C LEU A 18 -10.00 -5.52 49.68
N ALA A 19 -9.21 -4.50 50.03
CA ALA A 19 -9.03 -3.31 49.21
C ALA A 19 -8.37 -3.66 47.86
N LEU A 20 -7.32 -4.48 47.88
CA LEU A 20 -6.64 -4.96 46.65
C LEU A 20 -7.56 -5.82 45.77
N LEU A 21 -8.37 -6.71 46.38
CA LEU A 21 -9.35 -7.51 45.64
C LEU A 21 -10.48 -6.67 45.07
N PHE A 22 -10.93 -5.64 45.79
CA PHE A 22 -11.90 -4.68 45.30
C PHE A 22 -11.34 -3.87 44.13
N GLU A 23 -10.09 -3.41 44.23
CA GLU A 23 -9.36 -2.72 43.16
C GLU A 23 -9.19 -3.63 41.93
N LEU A 24 -8.75 -4.88 42.11
CA LEU A 24 -8.65 -5.88 41.04
C LEU A 24 -10.00 -6.19 40.39
N ARG A 25 -11.10 -6.12 41.15
CA ARG A 25 -12.45 -6.29 40.59
C ARG A 25 -12.89 -5.06 39.80
N ALA A 26 -12.58 -3.85 40.29
CA ALA A 26 -12.93 -2.59 39.64
C ALA A 26 -12.06 -2.31 38.40
N ALA A 27 -10.79 -2.74 38.44
CA ALA A 27 -9.79 -2.58 37.39
C ALA A 27 -9.01 -3.91 37.20
N PRO A 28 -9.61 -4.90 36.53
CA PRO A 28 -8.98 -6.21 36.34
C PRO A 28 -7.69 -6.11 35.55
N LEU A 29 -6.62 -6.66 36.14
CA LEU A 29 -5.35 -6.86 35.43
C LEU A 29 -5.58 -7.83 34.28
N ARG A 30 -5.28 -7.35 33.07
CA ARG A 30 -5.30 -8.20 31.87
C ARG A 30 -4.01 -8.98 31.80
N PHE A 31 -4.08 -10.25 32.18
CA PHE A 31 -2.97 -11.18 31.98
C PHE A 31 -2.99 -11.72 30.56
N MET A 32 -1.83 -11.71 29.93
CA MET A 32 -1.59 -12.50 28.73
C MET A 32 -0.74 -13.69 29.08
N ARG A 33 -1.20 -14.85 28.65
CA ARG A 33 -0.45 -16.09 28.78
C ARG A 33 0.18 -16.38 27.43
N GLY A 34 1.50 -16.26 27.35
CA GLY A 34 2.26 -16.83 26.24
C GLY A 34 2.15 -18.36 26.29
N ALA A 35 2.20 -19.02 25.13
CA ALA A 35 2.26 -20.47 25.11
C ALA A 35 3.59 -20.94 25.71
N VAL A 36 3.52 -21.91 26.63
CA VAL A 36 4.67 -22.42 27.40
C VAL A 36 5.76 -22.96 26.49
N TYR A 37 5.38 -23.61 25.40
CA TYR A 37 6.30 -24.18 24.42
C TYR A 37 6.41 -23.28 23.19
N PRO A 38 7.61 -23.22 22.57
CA PRO A 38 7.79 -22.54 21.29
C PRO A 38 7.02 -23.26 20.19
N ASP A 39 6.45 -22.49 19.26
CA ASP A 39 5.79 -23.01 18.06
C ASP A 39 6.82 -23.42 16.98
N GLN A 40 6.33 -24.02 15.88
CA GLN A 40 7.21 -24.54 14.84
C GLN A 40 8.03 -23.44 14.16
N ILE A 41 7.47 -22.25 13.97
CA ILE A 41 8.19 -21.13 13.36
C ILE A 41 9.29 -20.62 14.29
N THR A 42 9.03 -20.50 15.59
CA THR A 42 10.04 -20.16 16.60
C THR A 42 11.18 -21.17 16.59
N LEU A 43 10.87 -22.46 16.56
CA LEU A 43 11.88 -23.53 16.47
C LEU A 43 12.66 -23.47 15.15
N ARG A 44 12.01 -23.18 14.02
CA ARG A 44 12.68 -22.98 12.72
C ARG A 44 13.64 -21.80 12.79
N LEU A 45 13.18 -20.64 13.26
CA LEU A 45 13.97 -19.41 13.38
C LEU A 45 15.20 -19.62 14.27
N LYS A 46 15.07 -20.42 15.34
CA LYS A 46 16.20 -20.81 16.19
C LYS A 46 17.31 -21.52 15.41
N ALA A 47 16.97 -22.31 14.40
CA ALA A 47 17.93 -23.00 13.54
C ALA A 47 18.34 -22.20 12.28
N THR A 48 17.72 -21.05 12.01
CA THR A 48 17.94 -20.26 10.78
C THR A 48 19.09 -19.27 10.94
N PRO A 49 20.19 -19.37 10.16
CA PRO A 49 21.20 -18.32 10.13
C PRO A 49 20.63 -17.03 9.55
N MET A 50 21.04 -15.88 10.08
CA MET A 50 20.57 -14.56 9.64
C MET A 50 21.77 -13.61 9.56
N ARG A 51 21.94 -12.96 8.41
CA ARG A 51 22.91 -11.88 8.19
C ARG A 51 22.44 -10.55 8.77
N GLY A 52 21.15 -10.47 9.08
CA GLY A 52 20.44 -9.32 9.60
C GLY A 52 19.41 -9.72 10.65
N GLY A 53 18.31 -8.98 10.73
CA GLY A 53 17.25 -9.20 11.72
C GLY A 53 15.94 -9.75 11.17
N LEU A 54 15.00 -9.96 12.07
CA LEU A 54 13.67 -10.50 11.83
C LEU A 54 12.64 -9.37 11.97
N VAL A 55 11.70 -9.30 11.04
CA VAL A 55 10.48 -8.49 11.17
C VAL A 55 9.29 -9.42 11.27
N GLU A 56 8.44 -9.21 12.27
CA GLU A 56 7.20 -9.97 12.44
C GLU A 56 5.98 -9.06 12.23
N LEU A 57 5.08 -9.44 11.33
CA LEU A 57 3.84 -8.71 11.02
C LEU A 57 2.60 -9.56 11.32
N PRO A 58 1.44 -8.95 11.61
CA PRO A 58 1.21 -7.50 11.68
C PRO A 58 1.87 -6.87 12.91
N THR A 59 2.38 -5.65 12.76
CA THR A 59 2.74 -4.83 13.92
C THR A 59 1.48 -4.18 14.51
N GLY A 60 1.59 -3.52 15.65
CA GLY A 60 0.50 -2.67 16.14
C GLY A 60 0.53 -2.39 17.64
N GLY A 61 -0.42 -1.58 18.09
CA GLY A 61 -0.66 -1.30 19.50
C GLY A 61 -1.25 -2.50 20.24
N GLY A 62 -1.02 -2.55 21.56
CA GLY A 62 -1.49 -3.65 22.41
C GLY A 62 -0.40 -4.68 22.64
N THR A 63 -0.62 -5.91 22.19
CA THR A 63 0.03 -7.06 22.82
C THR A 63 0.96 -7.88 21.92
N LEU A 64 0.76 -7.79 20.61
CA LEU A 64 1.53 -8.54 19.62
C LEU A 64 3.03 -8.26 19.70
N PRO A 65 3.50 -7.01 19.80
CA PRO A 65 4.94 -6.77 19.88
C PRO A 65 5.58 -7.38 21.13
N HIS A 66 4.83 -7.44 22.25
CA HIS A 66 5.29 -8.12 23.47
C HIS A 66 5.34 -9.64 23.29
N LEU A 67 4.43 -10.22 22.51
CA LEU A 67 4.46 -11.64 22.16
C LEU A 67 5.67 -11.97 21.28
N TYR A 68 5.96 -11.13 20.28
CA TYR A 68 7.14 -11.29 19.41
C TYR A 68 8.43 -11.20 20.22
N MET A 69 8.54 -10.22 21.12
CA MET A 69 9.69 -10.13 22.04
C MET A 69 9.83 -11.33 22.97
N LEU A 70 8.71 -11.88 23.46
CA LEU A 70 8.72 -13.10 24.26
C LEU A 70 9.28 -14.27 23.43
N ARG A 71 8.82 -14.43 22.18
CA ARG A 71 9.33 -15.46 21.25
C ARG A 71 10.77 -15.22 20.82
N ALA A 72 11.22 -13.97 20.77
CA ALA A 72 12.61 -13.66 20.52
C ALA A 72 13.57 -14.22 21.57
N ALA A 73 13.11 -14.38 22.83
CA ALA A 73 13.88 -15.08 23.85
C ALA A 73 14.01 -16.59 23.56
N ASP A 74 13.01 -17.21 22.92
CA ASP A 74 13.00 -18.63 22.58
C ASP A 74 13.94 -18.93 21.38
N HIS A 75 13.86 -18.12 20.32
CA HIS A 75 14.61 -18.33 19.08
C HIS A 75 15.97 -17.61 19.03
N GLY A 76 16.19 -16.59 19.86
CA GLY A 76 17.48 -15.89 19.98
C GLY A 76 17.89 -15.10 18.73
N ARG A 77 16.91 -14.58 17.96
CA ARG A 77 17.16 -13.81 16.73
C ARG A 77 16.82 -12.33 16.94
N PRO A 78 17.60 -11.39 16.39
CA PRO A 78 17.36 -9.98 16.61
C PRO A 78 16.09 -9.54 15.89
N LEU A 79 15.16 -8.92 16.63
CA LEU A 79 13.96 -8.31 16.09
C LEU A 79 14.25 -6.87 15.67
N ILE A 80 13.90 -6.52 14.42
CA ILE A 80 14.03 -5.17 13.87
C ILE A 80 12.87 -4.27 14.34
N ASN A 81 11.68 -4.83 14.46
CA ASN A 81 10.48 -4.10 14.88
C ASN A 81 10.11 -4.38 16.36
N ALA A 82 11.08 -4.73 17.20
CA ALA A 82 10.87 -4.80 18.64
C ALA A 82 10.55 -3.43 19.23
N ILE A 83 9.62 -3.39 20.18
CA ILE A 83 9.25 -2.17 20.89
C ILE A 83 9.67 -2.26 22.36
N SER A 84 10.32 -1.22 22.87
CA SER A 84 10.57 -1.05 24.31
C SER A 84 9.98 0.29 24.77
N THR A 85 10.39 0.80 25.93
CA THR A 85 10.11 2.19 26.34
C THR A 85 10.62 3.22 25.33
N PHE A 86 11.56 2.83 24.47
CA PHE A 86 11.96 3.54 23.26
C PHE A 86 11.69 2.68 22.02
N VAL A 87 11.02 3.26 21.01
CA VAL A 87 10.79 2.63 19.71
C VAL A 87 11.71 3.29 18.68
N PRO A 88 12.62 2.54 18.04
CA PRO A 88 13.46 3.08 16.98
C PRO A 88 12.64 3.64 15.81
N GLN A 89 13.13 4.71 15.17
CA GLN A 89 12.42 5.36 14.07
C GLN A 89 12.03 4.37 12.95
N HIS A 90 12.92 3.45 12.57
CA HIS A 90 12.63 2.46 11.54
C HIS A 90 11.51 1.49 11.93
N ALA A 91 11.41 1.13 13.21
CA ALA A 91 10.33 0.26 13.68
C ALA A 91 8.98 0.98 13.59
N TRP A 92 8.96 2.30 13.84
CA TRP A 92 7.77 3.14 13.65
C TRP A 92 7.40 3.29 12.17
N GLU A 93 8.38 3.45 11.29
CA GLU A 93 8.16 3.52 9.83
C GLU A 93 7.60 2.21 9.28
N ILE A 94 8.17 1.06 9.68
CA ILE A 94 7.65 -0.27 9.34
C ILE A 94 6.22 -0.43 9.84
N ASP A 95 5.97 -0.06 11.11
CA ASP A 95 4.65 -0.15 11.71
C ASP A 95 3.63 0.67 10.93
N LYS A 96 3.91 1.96 10.75
CA LYS A 96 3.06 2.87 9.98
C LYS A 96 2.75 2.34 8.58
N MET A 97 3.78 1.99 7.80
CA MET A 97 3.59 1.52 6.43
C MET A 97 2.83 0.20 6.36
N SER A 98 3.03 -0.72 7.30
CA SER A 98 2.29 -1.99 7.32
C SER A 98 0.79 -1.81 7.60
N HIS A 99 0.39 -0.66 8.18
CA HIS A 99 -0.99 -0.26 8.41
C HIS A 99 -1.60 0.55 7.26
N GLU A 100 -0.81 1.04 6.31
CA GLU A 100 -1.34 1.76 5.14
C GLU A 100 -2.11 0.81 4.19
N THR A 101 -3.02 1.39 3.41
CA THR A 101 -3.75 0.67 2.36
C THR A 101 -3.72 1.43 1.04
N PRO A 102 -3.14 0.82 -0.02
CA PRO A 102 -2.39 -0.44 0.01
C PRO A 102 -1.11 -0.30 0.84
N ILE A 103 -0.56 -1.42 1.36
CA ILE A 103 0.77 -1.42 1.96
C ILE A 103 1.77 -0.95 0.89
N PRO A 104 2.53 0.13 1.13
CA PRO A 104 3.34 0.75 0.09
C PRO A 104 4.57 -0.13 -0.24
N PRO A 105 5.04 -0.13 -1.50
CA PRO A 105 6.29 -0.80 -1.87
C PRO A 105 7.51 -0.32 -1.08
N SER A 106 7.47 0.91 -0.55
CA SER A 106 8.51 1.47 0.31
C SER A 106 8.70 0.72 1.62
N LEU A 107 7.73 -0.11 2.03
CA LEU A 107 7.94 -1.03 3.14
C LEU A 107 9.07 -2.03 2.81
N LEU A 108 9.10 -2.59 1.60
CA LEU A 108 10.20 -3.46 1.18
C LEU A 108 11.53 -2.69 1.14
N ASP A 109 11.52 -1.42 0.70
CA ASP A 109 12.72 -0.58 0.72
C ASP A 109 13.24 -0.39 2.15
N ALA A 110 12.34 -0.23 3.13
CA ALA A 110 12.71 -0.14 4.54
C ALA A 110 13.25 -1.47 5.09
N LEU A 111 12.63 -2.61 4.76
CA LEU A 111 13.12 -3.95 5.13
C LEU A 111 14.50 -4.25 4.52
N GLU A 112 14.80 -3.67 3.36
CA GLU A 112 16.09 -3.83 2.68
C GLU A 112 17.15 -2.82 3.13
N LYS A 113 16.72 -1.68 3.68
CA LYS A 113 17.59 -0.63 4.23
C LYS A 113 18.03 -0.97 5.65
N VAL A 114 17.09 -1.43 6.48
CA VAL A 114 17.38 -1.99 7.80
C VAL A 114 17.57 -3.48 7.56
N PRO A 115 18.80 -4.02 7.60
CA PRO A 115 19.14 -5.32 7.03
C PRO A 115 18.27 -6.43 7.61
N THR A 116 17.09 -6.65 7.02
CA THR A 116 16.12 -7.65 7.45
C THR A 116 16.47 -8.91 6.69
N SER A 117 16.73 -10.00 7.39
CA SER A 117 16.95 -11.31 6.80
C SER A 117 15.63 -11.98 6.46
N TYR A 118 14.70 -11.97 7.41
CA TYR A 118 13.44 -12.69 7.29
C TYR A 118 12.27 -11.83 7.75
N LEU A 119 11.14 -12.02 7.08
CA LEU A 119 9.84 -11.45 7.37
C LEU A 119 8.89 -12.60 7.73
N VAL A 120 8.26 -12.51 8.90
CA VAL A 120 7.23 -13.45 9.33
C VAL A 120 5.86 -12.77 9.22
N ILE A 121 4.91 -13.46 8.62
CA ILE A 121 3.51 -13.03 8.54
C ILE A 121 2.67 -13.98 9.39
N HIS A 122 2.17 -13.47 10.51
CA HIS A 122 1.26 -14.18 11.41
C HIS A 122 -0.18 -14.02 10.94
N ASN A 123 -0.60 -14.83 9.97
CA ASN A 123 -1.92 -14.65 9.32
C ASN A 123 -3.10 -14.70 10.30
N GLN A 124 -2.98 -15.46 11.40
CA GLN A 124 -4.00 -15.54 12.45
C GLN A 124 -4.23 -14.23 13.22
N HIS A 125 -3.27 -13.31 13.18
CA HIS A 125 -3.33 -12.02 13.87
C HIS A 125 -3.69 -10.87 12.95
N ILE A 126 -3.79 -11.12 11.64
CA ILE A 126 -4.23 -10.12 10.66
C ILE A 126 -5.75 -10.00 10.76
N ASP A 127 -6.25 -8.75 10.80
CA ASP A 127 -7.67 -8.50 10.64
C ASP A 127 -8.17 -9.13 9.32
N PRO A 128 -9.22 -9.97 9.34
CA PRO A 128 -9.72 -10.64 8.14
C PRO A 128 -9.99 -9.68 6.96
N THR A 129 -10.37 -8.43 7.22
CA THR A 129 -10.62 -7.41 6.20
C THR A 129 -9.35 -6.94 5.49
N ARG A 130 -8.19 -7.07 6.15
CA ARG A 130 -6.87 -6.69 5.64
C ARG A 130 -6.09 -7.84 5.00
N LEU A 131 -6.57 -9.09 5.08
CA LEU A 131 -5.93 -10.23 4.43
C LEU A 131 -5.62 -9.97 2.94
N PRO A 132 -6.54 -9.42 2.13
CA PRO A 132 -6.23 -9.11 0.72
C PRO A 132 -5.15 -8.04 0.54
N VAL A 133 -5.02 -7.11 1.49
CA VAL A 133 -3.99 -6.05 1.45
C VAL A 133 -2.61 -6.65 1.68
N PHE A 134 -2.48 -7.53 2.68
CA PHE A 134 -1.25 -8.29 2.93
C PHE A 134 -0.91 -9.23 1.78
N GLU A 135 -1.89 -9.96 1.26
CA GLU A 135 -1.69 -10.85 0.11
C GLU A 135 -1.18 -10.06 -1.11
N SER A 136 -1.79 -8.91 -1.43
CA SER A 136 -1.32 -8.05 -2.53
C SER A 136 0.12 -7.57 -2.33
N PHE A 137 0.51 -7.24 -1.09
CA PHE A 137 1.88 -6.85 -0.76
C PHE A 137 2.87 -8.00 -0.94
N LEU A 138 2.54 -9.19 -0.42
CA LEU A 138 3.38 -10.37 -0.49
C LEU A 138 3.51 -10.89 -1.92
N VAL A 139 2.42 -10.90 -2.69
CA VAL A 139 2.44 -11.20 -4.13
C VAL A 139 3.39 -10.25 -4.85
N SER A 140 3.31 -8.94 -4.60
CA SER A 140 4.20 -7.95 -5.21
C SER A 140 5.67 -8.17 -4.82
N GLY A 141 5.93 -8.42 -3.53
CA GLY A 141 7.29 -8.70 -3.04
C GLY A 141 7.89 -9.97 -3.62
N VAL A 142 7.11 -11.05 -3.73
CA VAL A 142 7.55 -12.31 -4.32
C VAL A 142 7.74 -12.19 -5.83
N ALA A 143 6.77 -11.59 -6.52
CA ALA A 143 6.83 -11.46 -7.97
C ALA A 143 7.96 -10.54 -8.44
N SER A 144 8.31 -9.52 -7.65
CA SER A 144 9.48 -8.66 -7.92
C SER A 144 10.81 -9.30 -7.54
N GLY A 145 10.80 -10.51 -6.97
CA GLY A 145 12.00 -11.21 -6.52
C GLY A 145 12.65 -10.60 -5.27
N ARG A 146 11.99 -9.64 -4.61
CA ARG A 146 12.48 -8.98 -3.39
C ARG A 146 12.21 -9.81 -2.14
N LEU A 147 11.11 -10.55 -2.13
CA LEU A 147 10.80 -11.57 -1.13
C LEU A 147 10.88 -12.97 -1.74
N ARG A 148 11.26 -13.93 -0.92
CA ARG A 148 11.21 -15.35 -1.26
C ARG A 148 10.48 -16.10 -0.18
N PHE A 149 9.34 -16.69 -0.52
CA PHE A 149 8.62 -17.56 0.39
C PHE A 149 9.46 -18.79 0.72
N ILE A 150 9.63 -19.07 2.00
CA ILE A 150 10.35 -20.22 2.52
C ILE A 150 9.37 -21.34 2.82
N ASN A 151 8.47 -21.12 3.77
CA ASN A 151 7.51 -22.14 4.20
C ASN A 151 6.35 -21.54 5.02
N ARG A 152 5.30 -22.32 5.22
CA ARG A 152 4.19 -22.05 6.14
C ARG A 152 4.25 -23.01 7.31
N PHE A 153 4.25 -22.48 8.52
CA PHE A 153 4.32 -23.23 9.77
C PHE A 153 2.97 -23.28 10.45
N ASP A 154 2.65 -24.45 11.03
CA ASP A 154 1.39 -24.74 11.71
C ASP A 154 0.12 -24.38 10.91
N GLY A 155 0.22 -24.28 9.58
CA GLY A 155 -0.87 -23.87 8.70
C GLY A 155 -1.25 -22.38 8.79
N ARG A 156 -0.50 -21.55 9.51
CA ARG A 156 -0.88 -20.17 9.81
C ARG A 156 0.22 -19.11 9.66
N ASP A 157 1.49 -19.44 9.90
CA ASP A 157 2.56 -18.45 9.96
C ASP A 157 3.49 -18.61 8.75
N ASP A 158 3.61 -17.57 7.93
CA ASP A 158 4.43 -17.62 6.72
C ASP A 158 5.81 -17.01 6.97
N LEU A 159 6.86 -17.68 6.50
CA LEU A 159 8.22 -17.18 6.55
C LEU A 159 8.68 -16.79 5.14
N TYR A 160 9.13 -15.55 5.00
CA TYR A 160 9.73 -15.02 3.78
C TYR A 160 11.17 -14.60 4.05
N ALA A 161 12.09 -14.89 3.14
CA ALA A 161 13.42 -14.28 3.12
C ALA A 161 13.39 -12.97 2.34
N VAL A 162 14.08 -11.95 2.84
CA VAL A 162 14.35 -10.73 2.07
C VAL A 162 15.57 -10.98 1.21
N VAL A 163 15.36 -11.08 -0.11
CA VAL A 163 16.35 -11.62 -1.05
C VAL A 163 17.63 -10.79 -1.11
N LYS A 164 17.54 -9.47 -0.90
CA LYS A 164 18.71 -8.59 -0.83
C LYS A 164 19.67 -8.98 0.30
N THR A 165 19.13 -9.36 1.46
CA THR A 165 19.91 -9.73 2.65
C THR A 165 20.29 -11.21 2.59
N GLU A 166 19.36 -12.08 2.22
CA GLU A 166 19.51 -13.54 2.15
C GLU A 166 19.35 -14.08 0.72
N PRO A 167 20.27 -13.75 -0.21
CA PRO A 167 20.13 -14.11 -1.63
C PRO A 167 20.13 -15.63 -1.86
N GLU A 168 20.79 -16.38 -0.97
CA GLU A 168 20.96 -17.84 -1.04
C GLU A 168 19.78 -18.62 -0.45
N ALA A 169 18.87 -17.96 0.28
CA ALA A 169 17.71 -18.62 0.87
C ALA A 169 16.87 -19.32 -0.22
N ARG A 170 16.33 -20.50 0.04
CA ARG A 170 15.54 -21.27 -0.93
C ARG A 170 14.14 -21.52 -0.40
N GLY A 171 13.16 -21.50 -1.30
CA GLY A 171 11.81 -21.94 -0.97
C GLY A 171 11.78 -23.43 -0.68
N GLU A 172 11.05 -23.81 0.36
CA GLU A 172 10.88 -25.20 0.81
C GLU A 172 9.46 -25.72 0.52
N ALA A 173 8.52 -24.82 0.22
CA ALA A 173 7.13 -25.14 -0.09
C ALA A 173 6.59 -24.28 -1.24
N ALA A 174 5.48 -24.71 -1.82
CA ALA A 174 4.74 -23.92 -2.80
C ALA A 174 4.14 -22.66 -2.14
N LEU A 175 4.03 -21.58 -2.90
CA LEU A 175 3.44 -20.33 -2.42
C LEU A 175 2.02 -20.57 -1.88
N PRO A 176 1.64 -19.90 -0.77
CA PRO A 176 0.32 -20.07 -0.18
C PRO A 176 -0.78 -19.33 -0.97
N PHE A 177 -0.39 -18.54 -1.97
CA PHE A 177 -1.26 -17.82 -2.89
C PHE A 177 -0.81 -18.06 -4.33
N GLY A 178 -1.73 -17.87 -5.29
CA GLY A 178 -1.35 -17.83 -6.69
C GLY A 178 -0.62 -16.52 -6.98
N LEU A 179 0.57 -16.58 -7.57
CA LEU A 179 1.08 -15.39 -8.25
C LEU A 179 0.18 -15.15 -9.46
N PRO A 180 -0.36 -13.94 -9.65
CA PRO A 180 -0.99 -13.64 -10.91
C PRO A 180 0.08 -13.76 -11.98
N THR A 181 0.02 -14.83 -12.76
CA THR A 181 0.87 -15.02 -13.95
C THR A 181 0.29 -14.28 -15.16
N ARG A 182 -0.83 -13.59 -14.96
CA ARG A 182 -1.52 -12.83 -15.97
C ARG A 182 -0.97 -11.41 -16.03
N GLU A 183 -0.83 -10.95 -17.26
CA GLU A 183 -0.50 -9.58 -17.59
C GLU A 183 -1.57 -8.62 -17.03
N TRP A 184 -1.15 -7.47 -16.52
CA TRP A 184 -2.03 -6.45 -15.95
C TRP A 184 -3.09 -6.00 -16.95
N ALA A 185 -2.74 -5.85 -18.23
CA ALA A 185 -3.70 -5.56 -19.29
C ALA A 185 -4.82 -6.60 -19.37
N ALA A 186 -4.48 -7.89 -19.36
CA ALA A 186 -5.46 -8.98 -19.35
C ALA A 186 -6.29 -8.98 -18.06
N MET A 187 -5.67 -8.70 -16.91
CA MET A 187 -6.37 -8.61 -15.63
C MET A 187 -7.38 -7.46 -15.60
N VAL A 188 -7.05 -6.29 -16.16
CA VAL A 188 -7.96 -5.14 -16.27
C VAL A 188 -9.10 -5.41 -17.24
N GLU A 189 -8.84 -6.15 -18.32
CA GLU A 189 -9.87 -6.63 -19.24
C GLU A 189 -10.83 -7.62 -18.56
N ASP A 190 -10.28 -8.56 -17.80
CA ASP A 190 -11.04 -9.55 -17.05
C ASP A 190 -11.84 -8.90 -15.91
N ASP A 191 -11.28 -7.92 -15.19
CA ASP A 191 -11.98 -7.18 -14.14
C ASP A 191 -11.27 -5.83 -13.85
N PRO A 192 -11.96 -4.69 -14.03
CA PRO A 192 -11.46 -3.36 -13.68
C PRO A 192 -11.02 -3.20 -12.23
N ILE A 193 -11.38 -4.11 -11.31
CA ILE A 193 -10.84 -4.11 -9.94
C ILE A 193 -9.31 -4.16 -9.91
N ASN A 194 -8.69 -4.71 -10.96
CA ASN A 194 -7.23 -4.76 -11.13
C ASN A 194 -6.59 -3.41 -11.49
N LEU A 195 -7.38 -2.33 -11.61
CA LEU A 195 -6.87 -0.96 -11.59
C LEU A 195 -6.42 -0.54 -10.18
N LEU A 196 -6.88 -1.23 -9.14
CA LEU A 196 -6.53 -0.96 -7.74
C LEU A 196 -5.46 -1.95 -7.24
N GLY A 197 -5.30 -2.04 -5.91
CA GLY A 197 -4.37 -2.95 -5.26
C GLY A 197 -2.92 -2.70 -5.68
N MET A 198 -2.22 -3.76 -6.12
CA MET A 198 -0.81 -3.68 -6.52
C MET A 198 -0.53 -2.71 -7.67
N HIS A 199 -1.53 -2.38 -8.50
CA HIS A 199 -1.38 -1.47 -9.65
C HIS A 199 -1.96 -0.07 -9.41
N ALA A 200 -2.47 0.23 -8.21
CA ALA A 200 -3.12 1.49 -7.91
C ALA A 200 -2.24 2.72 -8.23
N ARG A 201 -0.94 2.66 -7.90
CA ARG A 201 0.01 3.74 -8.20
C ARG A 201 0.14 3.98 -9.72
N ARG A 202 0.25 2.90 -10.49
CA ARG A 202 0.36 2.93 -11.96
C ARG A 202 -0.90 3.52 -12.59
N SER A 203 -2.06 3.09 -12.11
CA SER A 203 -3.36 3.64 -12.51
C SER A 203 -3.49 5.13 -12.19
N GLN A 204 -3.06 5.57 -11.00
CA GLN A 204 -3.09 6.99 -10.64
C GLN A 204 -2.12 7.83 -11.49
N GLN A 205 -0.96 7.29 -11.86
CA GLN A 205 -0.03 7.98 -12.76
C GLN A 205 -0.64 8.16 -14.16
N LEU A 206 -1.21 7.09 -14.73
CA LEU A 206 -1.94 7.17 -16.00
C LEU A 206 -3.12 8.16 -15.92
N TYR A 207 -3.87 8.14 -14.81
CA TYR A 207 -4.97 9.08 -14.58
C TYR A 207 -4.50 10.52 -14.69
N ARG A 208 -3.37 10.86 -14.06
CA ARG A 208 -2.81 12.22 -14.08
C ARG A 208 -2.36 12.62 -15.48
N VAL A 209 -1.70 11.72 -16.23
CA VAL A 209 -1.31 11.99 -17.62
C VAL A 209 -2.53 12.30 -18.49
N LEU A 210 -3.56 11.46 -18.39
CA LEU A 210 -4.82 11.67 -19.13
C LEU A 210 -5.56 12.92 -18.66
N PHE A 211 -5.53 13.25 -17.37
CA PHE A 211 -6.12 14.47 -16.84
C PHE A 211 -5.45 15.69 -17.47
N VAL A 212 -4.11 15.77 -17.42
CA VAL A 212 -3.39 16.93 -17.97
C VAL A 212 -3.63 17.02 -19.47
N ALA A 213 -3.61 15.90 -20.20
CA ALA A 213 -3.90 15.87 -21.63
C ALA A 213 -5.34 16.29 -21.98
N GLY A 214 -6.34 15.86 -21.22
CA GLY A 214 -7.75 16.19 -21.48
C GLY A 214 -8.21 17.54 -20.90
N GLY A 215 -7.55 18.02 -19.84
CA GLY A 215 -8.01 19.14 -19.00
C GLY A 215 -9.16 18.81 -18.05
N ALA A 216 -9.44 17.52 -17.84
CA ALA A 216 -10.47 17.02 -16.95
C ALA A 216 -10.17 15.55 -16.60
N PRO A 217 -10.76 15.00 -15.52
CA PRO A 217 -10.65 13.58 -15.22
C PRO A 217 -11.00 12.69 -16.44
N PRO A 218 -10.21 11.64 -16.74
CA PRO A 218 -10.53 10.71 -17.81
C PRO A 218 -11.86 10.00 -17.56
N ARG A 219 -12.52 9.55 -18.63
CA ARG A 219 -13.74 8.75 -18.52
C ARG A 219 -13.43 7.25 -18.44
N TYR A 220 -14.31 6.49 -17.79
CA TYR A 220 -14.18 5.06 -17.51
C TYR A 220 -13.75 4.23 -18.73
N ALA A 221 -14.49 4.32 -19.84
CA ALA A 221 -14.25 3.49 -21.01
C ALA A 221 -12.89 3.80 -21.67
N GLU A 222 -12.53 5.08 -21.74
CA GLU A 222 -11.24 5.54 -22.27
C GLU A 222 -10.09 5.10 -21.36
N PHE A 223 -10.27 5.29 -20.05
CA PHE A 223 -9.26 4.92 -19.05
C PHE A 223 -8.97 3.43 -19.04
N VAL A 224 -10.00 2.56 -19.07
CA VAL A 224 -9.80 1.11 -19.10
C VAL A 224 -9.08 0.68 -20.38
N ARG A 225 -9.43 1.26 -21.54
CA ARG A 225 -8.73 0.99 -22.80
C ARG A 225 -7.25 1.39 -22.70
N ASP A 226 -6.96 2.58 -22.21
CA ASP A 226 -5.60 3.12 -22.15
C ASP A 226 -4.75 2.41 -21.08
N ALA A 227 -5.37 1.99 -19.96
CA ALA A 227 -4.72 1.18 -18.93
C ALA A 227 -4.29 -0.19 -19.49
N ARG A 228 -5.11 -0.80 -20.37
CA ARG A 228 -4.73 -2.03 -21.06
C ARG A 228 -3.57 -1.82 -22.05
N GLU A 229 -3.50 -0.67 -22.70
CA GLU A 229 -2.38 -0.35 -23.60
C GLU A 229 -1.08 -0.19 -22.83
N VAL A 230 -1.08 0.63 -21.77
CA VAL A 230 0.10 0.89 -20.94
C VAL A 230 0.50 -0.36 -20.14
N GLY A 231 -0.47 -1.21 -19.78
CA GLY A 231 -0.25 -2.43 -19.01
C GLY A 231 0.31 -3.61 -19.80
N ARG A 232 0.59 -3.47 -21.11
CA ARG A 232 1.14 -4.57 -21.92
C ARG A 232 2.55 -4.97 -21.45
N GLY A 233 2.80 -6.27 -21.29
CA GLY A 233 4.03 -6.84 -20.77
C GLY A 233 4.23 -6.63 -19.27
N ILE A 234 3.29 -5.97 -18.58
CA ILE A 234 3.36 -5.74 -17.14
C ILE A 234 2.75 -6.93 -16.44
N PHE A 235 3.55 -7.63 -15.65
CA PHE A 235 3.12 -8.67 -14.74
C PHE A 235 3.25 -8.16 -13.30
N PRO A 236 2.63 -8.84 -12.32
CA PRO A 236 2.96 -8.60 -10.91
C PRO A 236 4.47 -8.65 -10.71
N GLY A 237 5.00 -7.68 -9.96
CA GLY A 237 6.42 -7.59 -9.69
C GLY A 237 7.32 -7.18 -10.85
N SER A 238 6.77 -6.92 -12.04
CA SER A 238 7.54 -6.32 -13.13
C SER A 238 8.22 -5.02 -12.69
N ASP A 239 9.44 -4.83 -13.19
CA ASP A 239 10.24 -3.63 -12.97
C ASP A 239 9.41 -2.38 -13.28
N GLU A 240 9.51 -1.39 -12.39
CA GLU A 240 8.86 -0.11 -12.55
C GLU A 240 9.36 0.60 -13.82
N GLN A 241 10.61 0.39 -14.21
CA GLN A 241 11.18 0.95 -15.43
C GLN A 241 10.41 0.52 -16.69
N LEU A 242 9.92 -0.73 -16.74
CA LEU A 242 9.13 -1.22 -17.87
C LEU A 242 7.80 -0.47 -17.99
N PHE A 243 7.13 -0.21 -16.86
CA PHE A 243 5.91 0.58 -16.84
C PHE A 243 6.17 2.02 -17.28
N GLN A 244 7.24 2.66 -16.80
CA GLN A 244 7.60 4.02 -17.21
C GLN A 244 7.92 4.10 -18.71
N GLU A 245 8.54 3.07 -19.29
CA GLU A 245 8.79 3.03 -20.74
C GLU A 245 7.49 2.91 -21.54
N ASN A 246 6.56 2.03 -21.12
CA ASN A 246 5.25 1.93 -21.75
C ASN A 246 4.47 3.24 -21.66
N LEU A 247 4.47 3.88 -20.49
CA LEU A 247 3.78 5.16 -20.27
C LEU A 247 4.38 6.27 -21.15
N ARG A 248 5.70 6.28 -21.35
CA ARG A 248 6.36 7.22 -22.26
C ARG A 248 5.95 7.00 -23.71
N ARG A 249 5.96 5.77 -24.20
CA ARG A 249 5.47 5.44 -25.56
C ARG A 249 4.00 5.80 -25.75
N PHE A 250 3.19 5.58 -24.72
CA PHE A 250 1.78 5.99 -24.71
C PHE A 250 1.66 7.52 -24.80
N ALA A 251 2.41 8.27 -24.00
CA ALA A 251 2.41 9.74 -24.04
C ALA A 251 2.89 10.28 -25.41
N GLU A 252 3.90 9.65 -26.01
CA GLU A 252 4.36 9.96 -27.37
C GLU A 252 3.20 9.82 -28.38
N SER A 253 2.48 8.69 -28.37
CA SER A 253 1.29 8.47 -29.20
C SER A 253 0.16 9.46 -28.90
N LEU A 254 -0.11 9.71 -27.62
CA LEU A 254 -1.16 10.61 -27.15
C LEU A 254 -0.94 12.04 -27.67
N THR A 255 0.30 12.53 -27.64
CA THR A 255 0.66 13.87 -28.14
C THR A 255 0.49 14.01 -29.65
N GLN A 256 0.39 12.89 -30.37
CA GLN A 256 0.15 12.87 -31.81
C GLN A 256 -1.34 12.85 -32.20
N THR A 257 -2.24 12.60 -31.23
CA THR A 257 -3.68 12.56 -31.50
C THR A 257 -4.23 13.92 -31.98
N PRO A 258 -5.25 13.95 -32.85
CA PRO A 258 -5.87 15.19 -33.31
C PRO A 258 -6.43 16.05 -32.17
N GLU A 259 -7.00 15.43 -31.14
CA GLU A 259 -7.52 16.10 -29.94
C GLU A 259 -6.42 16.84 -29.20
N PHE A 260 -5.30 16.16 -28.95
CA PHE A 260 -4.16 16.76 -28.25
C PHE A 260 -3.52 17.88 -29.08
N LYS A 261 -3.32 17.65 -30.39
CA LYS A 261 -2.75 18.66 -31.30
C LYS A 261 -3.59 19.94 -31.33
N ARG A 262 -4.91 19.82 -31.44
CA ARG A 262 -5.82 20.97 -31.40
C ARG A 262 -5.73 21.76 -30.10
N ARG A 263 -5.50 21.09 -28.97
CA ARG A 263 -5.43 21.74 -27.65
C ARG A 263 -4.07 22.36 -27.34
N TYR A 264 -2.99 21.74 -27.82
CA TYR A 264 -1.63 22.06 -27.36
C TYR A 264 -0.59 22.35 -28.46
N ASN A 265 -0.85 22.05 -29.73
CA ASN A 265 0.15 22.22 -30.79
C ASN A 265 -0.25 23.27 -31.84
N ASP A 266 -1.53 23.43 -32.13
CA ASP A 266 -2.00 24.31 -33.20
C ASP A 266 -1.64 25.77 -32.91
N GLY A 267 -0.58 26.25 -33.58
CA GLY A 267 -0.08 27.62 -33.48
C GLY A 267 0.66 27.96 -32.18
N LEU A 268 0.97 26.97 -31.32
CA LEU A 268 1.67 27.20 -30.05
C LEU A 268 3.18 26.96 -30.17
N ASP A 269 3.96 27.90 -29.66
CA ASP A 269 5.40 27.70 -29.44
C ASP A 269 5.67 26.83 -28.20
N GLY A 270 6.95 26.56 -27.92
CA GLY A 270 7.34 25.72 -26.80
C GLY A 270 6.96 26.30 -25.43
N ALA A 271 7.00 27.62 -25.26
CA ALA A 271 6.62 28.26 -24.01
C ALA A 271 5.11 28.19 -23.80
N GLN A 272 4.33 28.50 -24.83
CA GLN A 272 2.87 28.43 -24.80
C GLN A 272 2.36 27.00 -24.56
N TYR A 273 3.05 25.99 -25.11
CA TYR A 273 2.79 24.58 -24.82
C TYR A 273 2.93 24.26 -23.33
N VAL A 274 4.05 24.67 -22.73
CA VAL A 274 4.34 24.47 -21.29
C VAL A 274 3.30 25.17 -20.43
N GLU A 275 3.01 26.45 -20.70
CA GLU A 275 2.00 27.22 -19.96
C GLU A 275 0.62 26.56 -20.04
N ARG A 276 0.23 26.07 -21.23
CA ARG A 276 -1.08 25.42 -21.41
C ARG A 276 -1.17 24.11 -20.62
N LEU A 277 -0.12 23.30 -20.59
CA LEU A 277 -0.09 22.07 -19.78
C LEU A 277 -0.16 22.37 -18.29
N LEU A 278 0.62 23.33 -17.81
CA LEU A 278 0.62 23.77 -16.41
C LEU A 278 -0.75 24.31 -15.99
N ALA A 279 -1.40 25.10 -16.86
CA ALA A 279 -2.75 25.58 -16.65
C ALA A 279 -3.78 24.44 -16.63
N SER A 280 -3.64 23.46 -17.53
CA SER A 280 -4.49 22.25 -17.56
C SER A 280 -4.36 21.45 -16.25
N ALA A 281 -3.14 21.36 -15.73
CA ALA A 281 -2.85 20.73 -14.46
C ALA A 281 -3.16 21.63 -13.26
N GLY A 282 -3.53 22.90 -13.42
CA GLY A 282 -3.69 23.85 -12.31
C GLY A 282 -2.43 23.96 -11.43
N VAL A 283 -1.25 23.97 -12.05
CA VAL A 283 0.07 23.99 -11.39
C VAL A 283 0.79 25.29 -11.69
N GLU A 284 1.19 26.04 -10.67
CA GLU A 284 1.91 27.32 -10.83
C GLU A 284 3.41 27.18 -10.59
N ARG A 285 4.24 27.12 -11.63
CA ARG A 285 5.71 27.14 -11.48
C ARG A 285 6.26 28.56 -11.53
N ASP A 286 7.39 28.80 -10.86
CA ASP A 286 8.10 30.07 -11.00
C ASP A 286 8.56 30.30 -12.45
N ALA A 287 8.89 31.55 -12.77
CA ALA A 287 9.24 31.94 -14.14
C ALA A 287 10.51 31.23 -14.68
N ALA A 288 11.49 30.94 -13.81
CA ALA A 288 12.73 30.29 -14.22
C ALA A 288 12.49 28.82 -14.58
N ALA A 289 11.68 28.10 -13.78
CA ALA A 289 11.31 26.71 -14.05
C ALA A 289 10.46 26.59 -15.34
N ARG A 290 9.53 27.53 -15.58
CA ARG A 290 8.76 27.57 -16.84
C ARG A 290 9.64 27.82 -18.06
N ALA A 291 10.57 28.77 -17.96
CA ALA A 291 11.54 29.05 -19.02
C ALA A 291 12.47 27.85 -19.30
N ALA A 292 12.91 27.13 -18.25
CA ALA A 292 13.74 25.94 -18.40
C ALA A 292 13.03 24.81 -19.19
N LEU A 293 11.75 24.56 -18.91
CA LEU A 293 10.95 23.58 -19.65
C LEU A 293 10.77 23.98 -21.12
N ALA A 294 10.53 25.27 -21.38
CA ALA A 294 10.41 25.78 -22.74
C ALA A 294 11.74 25.68 -23.51
N ASP A 295 12.87 25.92 -22.84
CA ASP A 295 14.22 25.75 -23.42
C ASP A 295 14.55 24.27 -23.68
N ASP A 296 14.21 23.36 -22.76
CA ASP A 296 14.36 21.91 -22.97
C ASP A 296 13.62 21.43 -24.22
N LEU A 297 12.43 21.97 -24.48
CA LEU A 297 11.64 21.66 -25.66
C LEU A 297 12.22 22.30 -26.93
N THR A 298 12.60 23.58 -26.88
CA THR A 298 13.19 24.32 -28.02
C THR A 298 14.53 23.71 -28.46
N SER A 299 15.37 23.33 -27.49
CA SER A 299 16.67 22.68 -27.71
C SER A 299 16.56 21.18 -27.99
N LYS A 300 15.34 20.61 -28.00
CA LYS A 300 15.05 19.19 -28.23
C LYS A 300 15.73 18.24 -27.23
N ARG A 301 16.04 18.73 -26.02
CA ARG A 301 16.49 17.87 -24.90
C ARG A 301 15.34 17.04 -24.34
N LYS A 302 14.11 17.56 -24.42
CA LYS A 302 12.87 16.86 -24.09
C LYS A 302 11.88 16.95 -25.24
N THR A 303 11.09 15.91 -25.39
CA THR A 303 9.93 15.90 -26.29
C THR A 303 8.72 16.54 -25.59
N ARG A 304 7.67 16.82 -26.37
CA ARG A 304 6.38 17.23 -25.81
C ARG A 304 5.82 16.19 -24.82
N ALA A 305 5.99 14.91 -25.13
CA ALA A 305 5.58 13.82 -24.24
C ALA A 305 6.32 13.85 -22.91
N ASP A 306 7.63 14.09 -22.92
CA ASP A 306 8.43 14.19 -21.68
C ASP A 306 7.95 15.34 -20.79
N ILE A 307 7.63 16.50 -21.38
CA ILE A 307 7.09 17.65 -20.64
C ILE A 307 5.68 17.34 -20.08
N LEU A 308 4.82 16.65 -20.84
CA LEU A 308 3.50 16.20 -20.37
C LEU A 308 3.64 15.26 -19.15
N LEU A 309 4.54 14.28 -19.23
CA LEU A 309 4.81 13.36 -18.12
C LEU A 309 5.35 14.10 -16.89
N GLU A 310 6.28 15.04 -17.09
CA GLU A 310 6.84 15.83 -15.99
C GLU A 310 5.77 16.69 -15.29
N VAL A 311 4.86 17.32 -16.05
CA VAL A 311 3.76 18.10 -15.46
C VAL A 311 2.77 17.19 -14.73
N ALA A 312 2.47 16.01 -15.28
CA ALA A 312 1.59 15.02 -14.66
C ALA A 312 2.17 14.40 -13.37
N ASP A 313 3.49 14.45 -13.20
CA ASP A 313 4.19 13.98 -11.99
C ASP A 313 4.67 15.12 -11.08
N ASP A 314 4.27 16.37 -11.35
CA ASP A 314 4.58 17.48 -10.46
C ASP A 314 3.97 17.24 -9.08
N ALA A 315 4.80 17.29 -8.03
CA ALA A 315 4.41 16.92 -6.66
C ALA A 315 3.15 17.63 -6.16
N ARG A 316 2.91 18.88 -6.56
CA ARG A 316 1.73 19.65 -6.15
C ARG A 316 0.46 19.14 -6.83
N PHE A 317 0.58 18.69 -8.06
CA PHE A 317 -0.53 18.06 -8.78
C PHE A 317 -0.82 16.67 -8.20
N VAL A 318 0.24 15.89 -7.95
CA VAL A 318 0.14 14.57 -7.32
C VAL A 318 -0.59 14.68 -5.98
N GLU A 319 -0.15 15.57 -5.10
CA GLU A 319 -0.75 15.77 -3.77
C GLU A 319 -2.23 16.15 -3.87
N ARG A 320 -2.59 17.08 -4.75
CA ARG A 320 -3.97 17.55 -4.89
C ARG A 320 -4.91 16.52 -5.50
N GLU A 321 -4.43 15.74 -6.47
CA GLU A 321 -5.26 14.75 -7.17
C GLU A 321 -5.19 13.34 -6.56
N GLN A 322 -4.33 13.08 -5.58
CA GLN A 322 -4.18 11.74 -4.99
C GLN A 322 -5.52 11.21 -4.46
N GLY A 323 -6.25 12.02 -3.68
CA GLY A 323 -7.55 11.63 -3.13
C GLY A 323 -8.63 11.51 -4.21
N ARG A 324 -8.71 12.48 -5.14
CA ARG A 324 -9.71 12.48 -6.21
C ARG A 324 -9.53 11.33 -7.17
N SER A 325 -8.30 11.10 -7.65
CA SER A 325 -7.96 9.97 -8.52
C SER A 325 -8.21 8.63 -7.84
N PHE A 326 -7.91 8.50 -6.54
CA PHE A 326 -8.26 7.32 -5.76
C PHE A 326 -9.77 7.02 -5.83
N ILE A 327 -10.63 8.01 -5.58
CA ILE A 327 -12.08 7.82 -5.65
C ILE A 327 -12.56 7.52 -7.08
N VAL A 328 -12.06 8.23 -8.10
CA VAL A 328 -12.42 7.95 -9.51
C VAL A 328 -12.07 6.49 -9.87
N LEU A 329 -10.89 6.03 -9.49
CA LEU A 329 -10.48 4.64 -9.75
C LEU A 329 -11.35 3.62 -8.99
N HIS A 330 -11.93 3.97 -7.84
CA HIS A 330 -12.92 3.11 -7.16
C HIS A 330 -14.25 3.03 -7.90
N TYR A 331 -14.73 4.15 -8.45
CA TYR A 331 -15.88 4.14 -9.36
C TYR A 331 -15.61 3.26 -10.59
N PHE A 332 -14.40 3.33 -11.16
CA PHE A 332 -14.03 2.50 -12.31
C PHE A 332 -13.93 1.02 -11.95
N ALA A 333 -13.24 0.72 -10.84
CA ALA A 333 -12.97 -0.65 -10.40
C ALA A 333 -14.20 -1.41 -9.93
N PHE A 334 -15.09 -0.76 -9.17
CA PHE A 334 -16.24 -1.42 -8.56
C PHE A 334 -17.55 -1.11 -9.29
N LEU A 335 -17.74 0.10 -9.81
CA LEU A 335 -19.05 0.50 -10.37
C LEU A 335 -19.05 0.50 -11.90
N TYR A 336 -17.89 0.34 -12.54
CA TYR A 336 -17.73 0.29 -13.99
C TYR A 336 -18.36 1.50 -14.72
N ARG A 337 -18.26 2.69 -14.12
CA ARG A 337 -18.88 3.92 -14.64
C ARG A 337 -18.15 5.18 -14.20
N ASN A 338 -18.48 6.32 -14.81
CA ASN A 338 -17.99 7.61 -14.35
C ASN A 338 -18.72 8.07 -13.08
N PRO A 339 -18.07 8.86 -12.23
CA PRO A 339 -18.76 9.69 -11.26
C PRO A 339 -19.89 10.50 -11.94
N GLY A 340 -21.12 10.39 -11.42
CA GLY A 340 -22.30 11.11 -11.93
C GLY A 340 -23.01 10.52 -13.14
N ASP A 341 -22.46 9.47 -13.78
CA ASP A 341 -23.30 8.63 -14.64
C ASP A 341 -24.45 8.01 -13.81
N PRO A 342 -25.58 7.65 -14.43
CA PRO A 342 -26.67 6.96 -13.72
C PRO A 342 -26.14 5.80 -12.86
N PRO A 343 -26.63 5.64 -11.62
CA PRO A 343 -27.85 6.25 -11.07
C PRO A 343 -27.71 7.66 -10.47
N ASP A 344 -26.49 8.15 -10.21
CA ASP A 344 -26.27 9.36 -9.39
C ASP A 344 -26.73 10.66 -10.09
N ARG A 345 -26.58 10.75 -11.42
CA ARG A 345 -26.93 11.93 -12.27
C ARG A 345 -26.24 13.26 -11.89
N ASP A 346 -25.42 13.28 -10.85
CA ASP A 346 -24.61 14.40 -10.39
C ASP A 346 -23.33 13.93 -9.67
N LEU A 347 -22.50 14.86 -9.20
CA LEU A 347 -21.24 14.54 -8.50
C LEU A 347 -21.37 14.52 -6.98
N VAL A 348 -22.58 14.60 -6.41
CA VAL A 348 -22.77 14.70 -4.95
C VAL A 348 -22.19 13.48 -4.23
N GLY A 349 -22.42 12.28 -4.76
CA GLY A 349 -21.86 11.04 -4.22
C GLY A 349 -20.33 11.02 -4.29
N PHE A 350 -19.76 11.47 -5.40
CA PHE A 350 -18.31 11.56 -5.56
C PHE A 350 -17.68 12.54 -4.56
N ASP A 351 -18.23 13.76 -4.44
CA ASP A 351 -17.74 14.77 -3.51
C ASP A 351 -17.94 14.37 -2.03
N PHE A 352 -18.96 13.55 -1.74
CA PHE A 352 -19.11 12.92 -0.44
C PHE A 352 -17.95 11.96 -0.13
N TRP A 353 -17.57 11.10 -1.08
CA TRP A 353 -16.47 10.16 -0.88
C TRP A 353 -15.10 10.84 -0.78
N VAL A 354 -14.85 11.89 -1.58
CA VAL A 354 -13.62 12.67 -1.47
C VAL A 354 -13.49 13.30 -0.08
N ARG A 355 -14.55 13.96 0.41
CA ARG A 355 -14.54 14.56 1.77
C ARG A 355 -14.37 13.52 2.87
N ASN A 356 -14.97 12.33 2.74
CA ASN A 356 -14.80 11.26 3.71
C ASN A 356 -13.37 10.70 3.71
N LEU A 357 -12.73 10.56 2.56
CA LEU A 357 -11.33 10.14 2.50
C LEU A 357 -10.42 11.14 3.23
N GLU A 358 -10.65 12.43 3.03
CA GLU A 358 -9.90 13.50 3.72
C GLU A 358 -10.15 13.51 5.24
N THR A 359 -11.40 13.22 5.65
CA THR A 359 -11.81 13.23 7.06
C THR A 359 -11.34 11.99 7.80
N TRP A 360 -11.59 10.81 7.24
CA TRP A 360 -11.28 9.53 7.88
C TRP A 360 -9.81 9.18 7.78
N ARG A 361 -9.13 9.66 6.72
CA ARG A 361 -7.75 9.27 6.38
C ARG A 361 -7.57 7.75 6.35
N ASP A 362 -8.64 7.05 5.97
CA ASP A 362 -8.77 5.60 6.01
C ASP A 362 -9.22 5.11 4.62
N PRO A 363 -8.27 4.81 3.71
CA PRO A 363 -8.58 4.30 2.39
C PRO A 363 -9.18 2.88 2.41
N ASP A 364 -8.89 2.05 3.43
CA ASP A 364 -9.48 0.72 3.58
C ASP A 364 -10.99 0.81 3.70
N LYS A 365 -11.45 1.73 4.54
CA LYS A 365 -12.88 1.95 4.77
C LYS A 365 -13.60 2.41 3.51
N ILE A 366 -12.95 3.18 2.65
CA ILE A 366 -13.51 3.54 1.34
C ILE A 366 -13.56 2.30 0.44
N THR A 367 -12.49 1.52 0.36
CA THR A 367 -12.47 0.31 -0.46
C THR A 367 -13.53 -0.70 -0.02
N SER A 368 -13.73 -0.89 1.29
CA SER A 368 -14.76 -1.79 1.81
C SER A 368 -16.17 -1.32 1.50
N THR A 369 -16.48 -0.02 1.61
CA THR A 369 -17.82 0.48 1.29
C THR A 369 -18.18 0.31 -0.18
N PHE A 370 -17.23 0.49 -1.10
CA PHE A 370 -17.45 0.21 -2.52
C PHE A 370 -17.63 -1.29 -2.79
N ARG A 371 -16.78 -2.13 -2.17
CA ARG A 371 -16.84 -3.60 -2.30
C ARG A 371 -18.15 -4.18 -1.75
N ASP A 372 -18.69 -3.61 -0.69
CA ASP A 372 -19.90 -4.09 -0.05
C ASP A 372 -21.17 -3.42 -0.60
N SER A 373 -21.02 -2.51 -1.57
CA SER A 373 -22.15 -1.80 -2.18
C SER A 373 -23.11 -2.76 -2.90
N ILE A 374 -24.41 -2.44 -2.84
CA ILE A 374 -25.44 -3.18 -3.57
C ILE A 374 -25.14 -3.15 -5.08
N GLU A 375 -24.78 -1.98 -5.59
CA GLU A 375 -24.47 -1.77 -7.02
C GLU A 375 -23.35 -2.71 -7.50
N TYR A 376 -22.23 -2.81 -6.77
CA TYR A 376 -21.15 -3.73 -7.16
C TYR A 376 -21.60 -5.19 -7.08
N ASN A 377 -22.34 -5.56 -6.04
CA ASN A 377 -22.83 -6.92 -5.87
C ASN A 377 -23.79 -7.35 -6.99
N GLU A 378 -24.59 -6.44 -7.55
CA GLU A 378 -25.42 -6.68 -8.72
C GLU A 378 -24.56 -6.84 -9.99
N LYS A 379 -23.68 -5.87 -10.27
CA LYS A 379 -22.79 -5.91 -11.45
C LYS A 379 -21.89 -7.15 -11.48
N ARG A 380 -21.44 -7.62 -10.33
CA ARG A 380 -20.63 -8.84 -10.22
C ARG A 380 -21.42 -10.11 -10.54
N LYS A 381 -22.73 -10.14 -10.25
CA LYS A 381 -23.60 -11.28 -10.60
C LYS A 381 -23.79 -11.37 -12.12
N ASP A 382 -24.01 -10.24 -12.79
CA ASP A 382 -24.26 -10.20 -14.24
C ASP A 382 -23.04 -10.63 -15.08
N ARG A 383 -21.84 -10.66 -14.50
CA ARG A 383 -20.59 -11.10 -15.16
C ARG A 383 -20.25 -12.57 -14.93
N ARG A 384 -20.87 -13.25 -13.97
CA ARG A 384 -20.68 -14.69 -13.71
C ARG A 384 -21.71 -15.49 -14.49
#